data_AF-A0A952CA83-F1
#
_entry.id   AF-A0A952CA83-F1
#
_cell.length_a   1.000
_cell.length_b   1.000
_cell.length_c   1.000
_cell.angle_alpha   90.00
_cell.angle_beta   90.00
_cell.angle_gamma   90.00
#
_symmetry.space_group_name_H-M   'P 1'
#
loop_
_entity.id
_entity.type
_entity.pdbx_description
1 polymer ?
#
loop_
_entity_poly.entity_id
_entity_poly.type
_entity_poly.pdbx_seq_one_letter_code
_entity_poly.pdbx_strand_id
1 'polypeptide(L)'
;MPFKITQYVFIVALLLSTISGKATDIVIENAQLKYVISPKGQNLRFIYKPYQKDYLYKDSISYCAYIEINKKRHHSTEAIYKDQELVIRFGSADISITLDIIPRESHFLWQLKEVSGKVDELTFLNIPLIIQGLPEESFAACALSMNLQTKVEQLPALQTWLKADAYPFPGFKGAAVALLTTSQENILPLIRAVMPEAAFPISKAGGAWAKLSADSYGSYLMNFGNLTEANVDQWIEYCNSVGFNQIDHHGGDKDFFRFGDFELNPEKWPEGWEHFRRINQRLHAAGISSIFHTYAFFLEKT
;
A
#
# COMPACT_ATOMS: atom_id res chain seq x y z
N MET A 1 58.64 -20.88 -36.71
CA MET A 1 58.08 -21.47 -35.48
C MET A 1 56.94 -20.58 -34.99
N PRO A 2 55.66 -21.00 -35.05
CA PRO A 2 54.60 -20.34 -34.30
C PRO A 2 54.16 -21.19 -33.10
N PHE A 3 54.05 -20.53 -31.95
CA PHE A 3 53.51 -21.07 -30.70
C PHE A 3 52.01 -21.38 -30.86
N LYS A 4 51.59 -22.62 -30.55
CA LYS A 4 50.18 -22.98 -30.33
C LYS A 4 49.90 -22.90 -28.83
N ILE A 5 48.98 -22.02 -28.44
CA ILE A 5 48.40 -21.97 -27.09
C ILE A 5 47.17 -22.89 -27.10
N THR A 6 47.27 -24.02 -26.40
CA THR A 6 46.14 -24.94 -26.20
C THR A 6 45.28 -24.42 -25.06
N GLN A 7 44.05 -24.02 -25.34
CA GLN A 7 43.06 -23.57 -24.36
C GLN A 7 42.43 -24.80 -23.70
N TYR A 8 42.70 -25.04 -22.42
CA TYR A 8 41.97 -26.03 -21.61
C TYR A 8 40.75 -25.37 -20.98
N VAL A 9 39.55 -25.82 -21.36
CA VAL A 9 38.29 -25.46 -20.71
C VAL A 9 38.09 -26.39 -19.53
N PHE A 10 38.17 -25.86 -18.30
CA PHE A 10 37.77 -26.58 -17.09
C PHE A 10 36.24 -26.48 -16.94
N ILE A 11 35.53 -27.59 -17.13
CA ILE A 11 34.13 -27.71 -16.73
C ILE A 11 34.11 -28.12 -15.26
N VAL A 12 33.72 -27.19 -14.38
CA VAL A 12 33.43 -27.49 -12.98
C VAL A 12 31.98 -27.96 -12.91
N ALA A 13 31.78 -29.27 -12.79
CA ALA A 13 30.49 -29.85 -12.46
C ALA A 13 30.30 -29.80 -10.94
N LEU A 14 29.41 -28.92 -10.46
CA LEU A 14 28.95 -28.96 -9.06
C LEU A 14 27.97 -30.14 -8.90
N LEU A 15 28.44 -31.20 -8.26
CA LEU A 15 27.59 -32.28 -7.74
C LEU A 15 26.93 -31.79 -6.44
N LEU A 16 25.65 -31.42 -6.52
CA LEU A 16 24.80 -31.20 -5.35
C LEU A 16 24.36 -32.55 -4.80
N SER A 17 24.97 -32.97 -3.70
CA SER A 17 24.50 -34.09 -2.88
C SER A 17 23.16 -33.75 -2.23
N THR A 18 22.11 -34.47 -2.61
CA THR A 18 20.76 -34.34 -2.01
C THR A 18 20.74 -34.97 -0.62
N ILE A 19 20.94 -34.16 0.42
CA ILE A 19 20.53 -34.54 1.78
C ILE A 19 19.03 -34.29 1.87
N SER A 20 18.24 -35.36 1.77
CA SER A 20 16.79 -35.34 2.00
C SER A 20 16.51 -35.20 3.49
N GLY A 21 16.74 -34.00 4.03
CA GLY A 21 16.12 -33.58 5.28
C GLY A 21 14.67 -33.22 4.99
N LYS A 22 13.72 -33.66 5.83
CA LYS A 22 12.34 -33.14 5.77
C LYS A 22 12.42 -31.62 5.91
N ALA A 23 12.02 -30.90 4.87
CA ALA A 23 11.98 -29.45 4.91
C ALA A 23 11.03 -29.02 6.04
N THR A 24 11.55 -28.25 6.98
CA THR A 24 10.82 -27.75 8.15
C THR A 24 10.00 -26.52 7.79
N ASP A 25 8.87 -26.33 8.45
CA ASP A 25 8.07 -25.12 8.28
C ASP A 25 8.90 -23.86 8.56
N ILE A 26 8.63 -22.82 7.76
CA ILE A 26 9.29 -21.53 7.85
C ILE A 26 8.54 -20.69 8.87
N VAL A 27 9.28 -20.11 9.81
CA VAL A 27 8.75 -19.24 10.86
C VAL A 27 9.30 -17.83 10.69
N ILE A 28 8.40 -16.86 10.56
CA ILE A 28 8.70 -15.43 10.50
C ILE A 28 8.01 -14.79 11.71
N GLU A 29 8.79 -14.27 12.67
CA GLU A 29 8.24 -13.78 13.93
C GLU A 29 8.96 -12.56 14.52
N ASN A 30 8.20 -11.72 15.21
CA ASN A 30 8.67 -10.58 16.00
C ASN A 30 7.96 -10.60 17.37
N ALA A 31 7.94 -9.49 18.11
CA ALA A 31 7.27 -9.45 19.43
C ALA A 31 5.74 -9.68 19.36
N GLN A 32 5.08 -9.27 18.28
CA GLN A 32 3.61 -9.27 18.16
C GLN A 32 3.05 -10.47 17.39
N LEU A 33 3.76 -10.94 16.37
CA LEU A 33 3.25 -11.90 15.39
C LEU A 33 4.20 -13.08 15.23
N LYS A 34 3.61 -14.27 15.07
CA LYS A 34 4.25 -15.46 14.52
C LYS A 34 3.49 -15.90 13.27
N TYR A 35 4.12 -15.76 12.12
CA TYR A 35 3.61 -16.22 10.84
C TYR A 35 4.38 -17.48 10.40
N VAL A 36 3.65 -18.51 10.02
CA VAL A 36 4.22 -19.81 9.66
C VAL A 36 3.74 -20.22 8.28
N ILE A 37 4.68 -20.58 7.42
CA ILE A 37 4.41 -21.08 6.07
C ILE A 37 5.12 -22.42 5.85
N SER A 38 4.55 -23.28 5.01
CA SER A 38 5.21 -24.53 4.62
C SER A 38 6.40 -24.27 3.71
N PRO A 39 7.30 -25.25 3.48
CA PRO A 39 8.35 -25.16 2.47
C PRO A 39 7.84 -24.95 1.04
N LYS A 40 6.54 -25.09 0.77
CA LYS A 40 5.90 -24.77 -0.52
C LYS A 40 5.28 -23.37 -0.54
N GLY A 41 5.46 -22.59 0.53
CA GLY A 41 4.84 -21.28 0.71
C GLY A 41 3.34 -21.32 1.03
N GLN A 42 2.79 -22.45 1.47
CA GLN A 42 1.40 -22.50 1.95
C GLN A 42 1.30 -21.80 3.31
N ASN A 43 0.27 -20.99 3.52
CA ASN A 43 0.01 -20.39 4.82
C ASN A 43 -0.44 -21.47 5.80
N LEU A 44 0.23 -21.57 6.95
CA LEU A 44 -0.09 -22.57 7.97
C LEU A 44 -0.68 -21.94 9.23
N ARG A 45 -0.10 -20.83 9.70
CA ARG A 45 -0.52 -20.13 10.93
C ARG A 45 -0.26 -18.63 10.82
N PHE A 46 -1.16 -17.81 11.37
CA PHE A 46 -0.97 -16.37 11.55
C PHE A 46 -1.36 -16.00 12.98
N ILE A 47 -0.40 -16.13 13.91
CA ILE A 47 -0.66 -16.09 15.35
C ILE A 47 -0.32 -14.72 15.90
N TYR A 48 -1.33 -14.03 16.40
CA TYR A 48 -1.13 -12.83 17.21
C TYR A 48 -0.73 -13.26 18.62
N LYS A 49 0.54 -13.04 18.97
CA LYS A 49 1.18 -13.55 20.19
C LYS A 49 0.53 -13.05 21.47
N PRO A 50 0.14 -11.76 21.62
CA PRO A 50 -0.49 -11.29 22.84
C PRO A 50 -1.75 -12.05 23.23
N TYR A 51 -2.52 -12.54 22.24
CA TYR A 51 -3.73 -13.33 22.48
C TYR A 51 -3.52 -14.83 22.31
N GLN A 52 -2.31 -15.26 21.89
CA GLN A 52 -1.97 -16.64 21.55
C GLN A 52 -2.99 -17.29 20.59
N LYS A 53 -3.63 -16.47 19.74
CA LYS A 53 -4.71 -16.89 18.86
C LYS A 53 -4.24 -16.85 17.42
N ASP A 54 -4.56 -17.92 16.69
CA ASP A 54 -4.34 -18.01 15.26
C ASP A 54 -5.52 -17.39 14.52
N TYR A 55 -5.22 -16.44 13.64
CA TYR A 55 -6.20 -15.69 12.88
C TYR A 55 -6.20 -16.06 11.39
N LEU A 56 -5.39 -17.04 10.95
CA LEU A 56 -5.40 -17.50 9.56
C LEU A 56 -6.74 -18.15 9.21
N TYR A 57 -7.35 -17.74 8.08
CA TYR A 57 -8.51 -18.42 7.51
C TYR A 57 -8.11 -19.78 6.93
N LYS A 58 -8.75 -20.86 7.40
CA LYS A 58 -8.33 -22.25 7.14
C LYS A 58 -9.30 -23.10 6.32
N ASP A 59 -10.48 -22.58 5.99
CA ASP A 59 -11.46 -23.35 5.22
C ASP A 59 -11.02 -23.54 3.75
N SER A 60 -9.97 -22.82 3.31
CA SER A 60 -9.34 -23.02 2.01
C SER A 60 -7.81 -22.94 2.13
N ILE A 61 -7.12 -23.65 1.22
CA ILE A 61 -5.67 -23.56 1.12
C ILE A 61 -5.31 -22.19 0.56
N SER A 62 -4.41 -21.49 1.24
CA SER A 62 -3.82 -20.24 0.77
C SER A 62 -2.30 -20.33 0.73
N TYR A 63 -1.69 -19.53 -0.15
CA TYR A 63 -0.23 -19.44 -0.33
C TYR A 63 0.23 -18.02 -0.02
N CYS A 64 1.40 -17.84 0.56
CA CYS A 64 1.97 -16.55 0.91
C CYS A 64 2.19 -15.62 -0.29
N ALA A 65 2.40 -16.19 -1.48
CA ALA A 65 2.59 -15.48 -2.73
C ALA A 65 2.09 -16.29 -3.93
N TYR A 66 1.78 -15.59 -5.02
CA TYR A 66 1.52 -16.17 -6.34
C TYR A 66 1.82 -15.15 -7.44
N ILE A 67 2.00 -15.64 -8.66
CA ILE A 67 2.15 -14.80 -9.86
C ILE A 67 1.04 -15.10 -10.86
N GLU A 68 0.76 -14.14 -11.73
CA GLU A 68 -0.07 -14.33 -12.91
C GLU A 68 0.73 -14.08 -14.20
N ILE A 69 0.60 -15.00 -15.15
CA ILE A 69 1.19 -14.91 -16.49
C ILE A 69 0.11 -15.35 -17.49
N ASN A 70 -0.18 -14.51 -18.48
CA ASN A 70 -1.25 -14.72 -19.47
C ASN A 70 -2.59 -15.07 -18.81
N LYS A 71 -2.96 -14.36 -17.73
CA LYS A 71 -4.17 -14.58 -16.91
C LYS A 71 -4.24 -15.95 -16.23
N LYS A 72 -3.13 -16.69 -16.19
CA LYS A 72 -3.02 -17.95 -15.46
C LYS A 72 -2.25 -17.73 -14.17
N ARG A 73 -2.83 -18.19 -13.06
CA ARG A 73 -2.20 -18.13 -11.74
C ARG A 73 -1.23 -19.28 -11.53
N HIS A 74 -0.07 -18.97 -10.95
CA HIS A 74 0.95 -19.92 -10.52
C HIS A 74 1.26 -19.68 -9.04
N HIS A 75 0.95 -20.66 -8.19
CA HIS A 75 1.26 -20.62 -6.77
C HIS A 75 2.73 -20.96 -6.49
N SER A 76 3.23 -20.53 -5.34
CA SER A 76 4.55 -20.94 -4.87
C SER A 76 4.67 -22.46 -4.80
N THR A 77 5.79 -22.98 -5.25
CA THR A 77 6.13 -24.41 -5.17
C THR A 77 7.24 -24.68 -4.17
N GLU A 78 8.04 -23.65 -3.87
CA GLU A 78 9.14 -23.69 -2.91
C GLU A 78 9.28 -22.31 -2.26
N ALA A 79 9.58 -22.29 -0.97
CA ALA A 79 9.94 -21.11 -0.22
C ALA A 79 11.16 -21.46 0.67
N ILE A 80 12.10 -20.53 0.77
CA ILE A 80 13.27 -20.63 1.63
C ILE A 80 13.44 -19.30 2.33
N TYR A 81 13.49 -19.31 3.66
CA TYR A 81 13.72 -18.11 4.45
C TYR A 81 15.03 -18.25 5.22
N LYS A 82 15.95 -17.31 5.01
CA LYS A 82 17.24 -17.27 5.70
C LYS A 82 17.74 -15.84 5.78
N ASP A 83 18.33 -15.45 6.90
CA ASP A 83 18.99 -14.15 7.06
C ASP A 83 18.08 -12.96 6.69
N GLN A 84 16.80 -13.03 7.06
CA GLN A 84 15.75 -12.04 6.74
C GLN A 84 15.37 -11.95 5.25
N GLU A 85 15.88 -12.86 4.42
CA GLU A 85 15.54 -12.94 3.00
C GLU A 85 14.63 -14.15 2.76
N LEU A 86 13.46 -13.92 2.16
CA LEU A 86 12.52 -14.95 1.71
C LEU A 86 12.61 -15.08 0.19
N VAL A 87 13.10 -16.23 -0.27
CA VAL A 87 13.11 -16.60 -1.69
C VAL A 87 11.94 -17.52 -1.95
N ILE A 88 11.11 -17.18 -2.94
CA ILE A 88 9.95 -17.98 -3.35
C ILE A 88 10.12 -18.37 -4.82
N ARG A 89 9.93 -19.66 -5.12
CA ARG A 89 9.91 -20.17 -6.50
C ARG A 89 8.51 -20.55 -6.93
N PHE A 90 8.20 -20.23 -8.18
CA PHE A 90 7.00 -20.60 -8.91
C PHE A 90 7.40 -21.60 -10.00
N GLY A 91 7.70 -22.83 -9.61
CA GLY A 91 8.37 -23.82 -10.47
C GLY A 91 7.63 -24.15 -11.77
N SER A 92 6.30 -24.03 -11.79
CA SER A 92 5.50 -24.23 -13.01
C SER A 92 5.69 -23.15 -14.08
N ALA A 93 6.34 -22.03 -13.73
CA ALA A 93 6.64 -20.91 -14.62
C ALA A 93 8.15 -20.61 -14.72
N ASP A 94 9.00 -21.34 -13.99
CA ASP A 94 10.45 -21.07 -13.89
C ASP A 94 10.78 -19.63 -13.46
N ILE A 95 9.96 -19.07 -12.55
CA ILE A 95 10.15 -17.73 -11.97
C ILE A 95 10.48 -17.86 -10.48
N SER A 96 11.33 -16.98 -9.98
CA SER A 96 11.55 -16.76 -8.55
C SER A 96 11.48 -15.28 -8.19
N ILE A 97 11.14 -15.03 -6.93
CA ILE A 97 11.21 -13.71 -6.31
C ILE A 97 12.04 -13.77 -5.04
N THR A 98 12.62 -12.63 -4.69
CA THR A 98 13.38 -12.43 -3.46
C THR A 98 12.79 -11.26 -2.70
N LEU A 99 12.43 -11.48 -1.45
CA LEU A 99 11.84 -10.51 -0.53
C LEU A 99 12.76 -10.31 0.67
N ASP A 100 13.09 -9.06 0.98
CA ASP A 100 13.65 -8.72 2.29
C ASP A 100 12.48 -8.58 3.29
N ILE A 101 12.53 -9.32 4.40
CA ILE A 101 11.54 -9.28 5.48
C ILE A 101 12.24 -8.81 6.75
N ILE A 102 12.13 -7.52 7.00
CA ILE A 102 12.85 -6.86 8.08
C ILE A 102 11.92 -6.75 9.30
N PRO A 103 12.20 -7.47 10.40
CA PRO A 103 11.41 -7.36 11.61
C PRO A 103 11.63 -6.00 12.26
N ARG A 104 10.52 -5.42 12.74
CA ARG A 104 10.48 -4.34 13.73
C ARG A 104 9.77 -4.85 14.97
N GLU A 105 9.84 -4.09 16.05
CA GLU A 105 9.13 -4.44 17.28
C GLU A 105 7.60 -4.48 17.06
N SER A 106 7.07 -3.51 16.32
CA SER A 106 5.62 -3.31 16.12
C SER A 106 5.06 -3.88 14.81
N HIS A 107 5.92 -4.19 13.83
CA HIS A 107 5.51 -4.63 12.50
C HIS A 107 6.63 -5.38 11.76
N PHE A 108 6.37 -5.83 10.53
CA PHE A 108 7.41 -6.23 9.58
C PHE A 108 7.38 -5.33 8.37
N LEU A 109 8.56 -4.96 7.87
CA LEU A 109 8.69 -4.35 6.55
C LEU A 109 9.07 -5.44 5.54
N TRP A 110 8.25 -5.60 4.51
CA TRP A 110 8.49 -6.52 3.42
C TRP A 110 8.84 -5.70 2.18
N GLN A 111 9.95 -6.03 1.51
CA GLN A 111 10.38 -5.33 0.30
C GLN A 111 10.80 -6.32 -0.78
N LEU A 112 10.24 -6.15 -1.97
CA LEU A 112 10.58 -6.94 -3.15
C LEU A 112 11.91 -6.47 -3.73
N LYS A 113 12.92 -7.35 -3.64
CA LYS A 113 14.29 -7.08 -4.07
C LYS A 113 14.48 -7.42 -5.55
N GLU A 114 13.95 -8.57 -5.96
CA GLU A 114 14.16 -9.12 -7.29
C GLU A 114 13.00 -10.01 -7.75
N VAL A 115 12.77 -10.00 -9.06
CA VAL A 115 11.91 -10.94 -9.81
C VAL A 115 12.74 -11.45 -10.99
N SER A 116 12.92 -12.76 -11.12
CA SER A 116 13.88 -13.35 -12.09
C SER A 116 13.41 -13.32 -13.55
N GLY A 117 12.15 -12.95 -13.82
CA GLY A 117 11.59 -12.96 -15.18
C GLY A 117 10.34 -12.10 -15.33
N LYS A 118 9.63 -12.28 -16.45
CA LYS A 118 8.46 -11.48 -16.80
C LYS A 118 7.19 -12.07 -16.18
N VAL A 119 6.43 -11.21 -15.50
CA VAL A 119 5.21 -11.53 -14.77
C VAL A 119 4.20 -10.42 -15.05
N ASP A 120 2.90 -10.74 -15.19
CA ASP A 120 1.85 -9.74 -15.44
C ASP A 120 1.35 -9.12 -14.13
N GLU A 121 1.21 -9.92 -13.08
CA GLU A 121 0.88 -9.50 -11.71
C GLU A 121 1.63 -10.38 -10.70
N LEU A 122 2.17 -9.79 -9.65
CA LEU A 122 2.79 -10.49 -8.54
C LEU A 122 2.09 -10.12 -7.24
N THR A 123 1.50 -11.11 -6.58
CA THR A 123 1.08 -11.00 -5.18
C THR A 123 2.20 -11.53 -4.30
N PHE A 124 2.84 -10.65 -3.53
CA PHE A 124 4.01 -10.97 -2.70
C PHE A 124 3.71 -11.03 -1.19
N LEU A 125 2.48 -10.65 -0.79
CA LEU A 125 1.90 -10.92 0.51
C LEU A 125 0.45 -11.35 0.29
N ASN A 126 0.06 -12.51 0.83
CA ASN A 126 -1.30 -13.04 0.68
C ASN A 126 -1.71 -13.87 1.90
N ILE A 127 -2.41 -13.22 2.84
CA ILE A 127 -2.81 -13.84 4.11
C ILE A 127 -4.30 -13.56 4.36
N PRO A 128 -5.21 -14.52 4.12
CA PRO A 128 -6.61 -14.39 4.46
C PRO A 128 -6.82 -14.61 5.97
N LEU A 129 -7.69 -13.82 6.60
CA LEU A 129 -7.92 -13.85 8.05
C LEU A 129 -9.35 -14.30 8.38
N ILE A 130 -9.53 -14.85 9.58
CA ILE A 130 -10.86 -15.27 10.10
C ILE A 130 -11.72 -14.09 10.61
N ILE A 131 -11.18 -12.88 10.60
CA ILE A 131 -11.86 -11.67 11.08
C ILE A 131 -12.80 -11.10 10.02
N GLN A 132 -13.76 -10.27 10.45
CA GLN A 132 -14.76 -9.65 9.59
C GLN A 132 -14.39 -8.22 9.17
N GLY A 133 -13.35 -7.65 9.76
CA GLY A 133 -12.91 -6.28 9.48
C GLY A 133 -13.84 -5.26 10.10
N LEU A 134 -14.28 -5.51 11.35
CA LEU A 134 -15.23 -4.65 12.06
C LEU A 134 -14.56 -3.92 13.25
N PRO A 135 -14.96 -2.67 13.56
CA PRO A 135 -14.41 -1.92 14.69
C PRO A 135 -14.58 -2.57 16.07
N GLU A 136 -15.54 -3.49 16.22
CA GLU A 136 -15.87 -4.18 17.46
C GLU A 136 -14.99 -5.42 17.71
N GLU A 137 -14.21 -5.88 16.72
CA GLU A 137 -13.30 -7.00 16.90
C GLU A 137 -12.17 -6.63 17.86
N SER A 138 -11.59 -7.62 18.55
CA SER A 138 -10.48 -7.34 19.49
C SER A 138 -9.12 -7.21 18.80
N PHE A 139 -8.99 -7.76 17.60
CA PHE A 139 -7.74 -7.88 16.86
C PHE A 139 -7.84 -7.20 15.50
N ALA A 140 -6.78 -6.50 15.12
CA ALA A 140 -6.59 -5.91 13.81
C ALA A 140 -5.27 -6.35 13.19
N ALA A 141 -5.28 -6.44 11.86
CA ALA A 141 -4.08 -6.50 11.06
C ALA A 141 -4.22 -5.60 9.83
N CYS A 142 -3.09 -5.16 9.30
CA CYS A 142 -3.04 -4.29 8.14
C CYS A 142 -1.80 -4.61 7.30
N ALA A 143 -2.02 -4.86 6.01
CA ALA A 143 -1.03 -4.65 4.97
C ALA A 143 -1.10 -3.17 4.58
N LEU A 144 -0.10 -2.39 4.98
CA LEU A 144 0.00 -0.97 4.66
C LEU A 144 0.96 -0.79 3.50
N SER A 145 0.48 -0.32 2.34
CA SER A 145 1.35 0.00 1.21
C SER A 145 2.34 1.11 1.60
N MET A 146 3.61 0.91 1.26
CA MET A 146 4.69 1.84 1.62
C MET A 146 5.23 2.62 0.42
N ASN A 147 4.82 2.30 -0.81
CA ASN A 147 5.24 3.01 -2.02
C ASN A 147 4.32 2.75 -3.24
N LEU A 148 4.47 3.56 -4.31
CA LEU A 148 3.63 3.53 -5.51
C LEU A 148 3.68 2.18 -6.25
N GLN A 149 4.73 1.40 -6.05
CA GLN A 149 4.90 0.07 -6.64
C GLN A 149 3.98 -0.97 -6.01
N THR A 150 3.44 -0.70 -4.82
CA THR A 150 2.65 -1.65 -4.05
C THR A 150 1.18 -1.25 -4.00
N LYS A 151 0.33 -2.14 -4.52
CA LYS A 151 -1.13 -2.02 -4.40
C LYS A 151 -1.61 -2.86 -3.22
N VAL A 152 -2.39 -2.23 -2.36
CA VAL A 152 -3.23 -2.90 -1.37
C VAL A 152 -4.66 -2.45 -1.60
N GLU A 153 -5.58 -3.41 -1.76
CA GLU A 153 -6.97 -3.12 -2.15
C GLU A 153 -7.86 -2.75 -0.96
N GLN A 154 -7.72 -3.43 0.17
CA GLN A 154 -8.59 -3.20 1.33
C GLN A 154 -8.14 -2.00 2.15
N LEU A 155 -9.12 -1.28 2.73
CA LEU A 155 -8.87 -0.13 3.61
C LEU A 155 -7.99 -0.52 4.81
N PRO A 156 -6.95 0.26 5.17
CA PRO A 156 -5.93 -0.14 6.13
C PRO A 156 -6.43 -0.66 7.49
N ALA A 157 -7.46 -0.06 8.08
CA ALA A 157 -7.87 -0.36 9.45
C ALA A 157 -8.89 -1.52 9.57
N LEU A 158 -9.43 -2.01 8.45
CA LEU A 158 -10.56 -2.95 8.41
C LEU A 158 -10.28 -4.06 7.38
N GLN A 159 -9.10 -4.67 7.44
CA GLN A 159 -8.70 -5.70 6.49
C GLN A 159 -9.08 -7.10 6.99
N THR A 160 -9.73 -7.87 6.13
CA THR A 160 -9.95 -9.31 6.29
C THR A 160 -8.96 -10.15 5.48
N TRP A 161 -8.25 -9.49 4.56
CA TRP A 161 -7.28 -10.12 3.68
C TRP A 161 -6.07 -9.19 3.53
N LEU A 162 -4.95 -9.61 4.10
CA LEU A 162 -3.68 -8.92 3.97
C LEU A 162 -3.07 -9.31 2.61
N LYS A 163 -3.32 -8.47 1.61
CA LYS A 163 -2.90 -8.71 0.22
C LYS A 163 -2.09 -7.52 -0.30
N ALA A 164 -0.89 -7.79 -0.80
CA ALA A 164 -0.04 -6.80 -1.47
C ALA A 164 0.37 -7.30 -2.85
N ASP A 165 0.05 -6.49 -3.85
CA ASP A 165 0.29 -6.76 -5.27
C ASP A 165 1.30 -5.76 -5.84
N ALA A 166 2.04 -6.20 -6.85
CA ALA A 166 2.94 -5.38 -7.66
C ALA A 166 2.76 -5.72 -9.15
N TYR A 167 3.04 -4.75 -10.01
CA TYR A 167 2.80 -4.82 -11.45
C TYR A 167 4.04 -4.38 -12.25
N PRO A 168 4.15 -4.76 -13.56
CA PRO A 168 5.25 -4.32 -14.42
C PRO A 168 5.43 -2.80 -14.49
N PHE A 169 4.34 -2.05 -14.38
CA PHE A 169 4.33 -0.61 -14.21
C PHE A 169 3.62 -0.27 -12.90
N PRO A 170 4.21 0.56 -12.00
CA PRO A 170 5.46 1.30 -12.17
C PRO A 170 6.73 0.45 -11.96
N GLY A 171 6.60 -0.84 -11.63
CA GLY A 171 7.70 -1.79 -11.52
C GLY A 171 7.67 -2.61 -10.24
N PHE A 172 8.32 -3.77 -10.27
CA PHE A 172 8.39 -4.69 -9.13
C PHE A 172 9.44 -4.31 -8.10
N LYS A 173 10.64 -3.93 -8.56
CA LYS A 173 11.78 -3.70 -7.67
C LYS A 173 11.47 -2.57 -6.68
N GLY A 174 11.67 -2.86 -5.40
CA GLY A 174 11.44 -1.94 -4.31
C GLY A 174 10.00 -1.92 -3.80
N ALA A 175 9.03 -2.61 -4.44
CA ALA A 175 7.66 -2.73 -3.92
C ALA A 175 7.69 -3.14 -2.44
N ALA A 176 7.04 -2.36 -1.57
CA ALA A 176 7.10 -2.56 -0.13
C ALA A 176 5.75 -2.43 0.56
N VAL A 177 5.55 -3.29 1.57
CA VAL A 177 4.38 -3.32 2.44
C VAL A 177 4.83 -3.46 3.90
N ALA A 178 4.20 -2.71 4.79
CA ALA A 178 4.32 -2.94 6.23
C ALA A 178 3.18 -3.85 6.70
N LEU A 179 3.54 -4.97 7.33
CA LEU A 179 2.59 -5.92 7.92
C LEU A 179 2.43 -5.59 9.41
N LEU A 180 1.29 -5.00 9.75
CA LEU A 180 0.93 -4.54 11.08
C LEU A 180 -0.02 -5.57 11.75
N THR A 181 0.17 -5.81 13.04
CA THR A 181 -0.74 -6.62 13.87
C THR A 181 -0.83 -6.04 15.27
N THR A 182 -2.04 -5.81 15.76
CA THR A 182 -2.27 -5.17 17.07
C THR A 182 -3.71 -5.41 17.55
N SER A 183 -4.06 -4.92 18.74
CA SER A 183 -5.48 -4.79 19.12
C SER A 183 -6.20 -3.77 18.24
N GLN A 184 -7.51 -3.95 18.04
CA GLN A 184 -8.32 -3.10 17.17
C GLN A 184 -8.30 -1.61 17.57
N GLU A 185 -8.33 -1.32 18.87
CA GLU A 185 -8.19 0.05 19.40
C GLU A 185 -6.87 0.74 19.00
N ASN A 186 -5.81 -0.04 18.75
CA ASN A 186 -4.46 0.45 18.52
C ASN A 186 -4.06 0.46 17.03
N ILE A 187 -4.92 0.01 16.11
CA ILE A 187 -4.58 -0.05 14.68
C ILE A 187 -4.32 1.34 14.09
N LEU A 188 -5.15 2.34 14.40
CA LEU A 188 -4.94 3.70 13.92
C LEU A 188 -3.69 4.34 14.54
N PRO A 189 -3.45 4.27 15.87
CA PRO A 189 -2.16 4.67 16.45
C PRO A 189 -0.95 4.03 15.76
N LEU A 190 -1.00 2.72 15.49
CA LEU A 190 0.10 2.01 14.85
C LEU A 190 0.32 2.46 13.40
N ILE A 191 -0.74 2.61 12.61
CA ILE A 191 -0.65 3.16 11.25
C ILE A 191 0.03 4.53 11.30
N ARG A 192 -0.39 5.43 12.20
CA ARG A 192 0.22 6.76 12.33
C ARG A 192 1.72 6.70 12.66
N ALA A 193 2.15 5.72 13.45
CA ALA A 193 3.55 5.54 13.82
C ALA A 193 4.41 5.01 12.67
N VAL A 194 3.85 4.19 11.78
CA VAL A 194 4.57 3.57 10.65
C VAL A 194 4.54 4.43 9.39
N MET A 195 3.48 5.21 9.17
CA MET A 195 3.33 6.06 7.98
C MET A 195 4.55 6.95 7.66
N PRO A 196 5.30 7.53 8.63
CA PRO A 196 6.53 8.29 8.35
C PRO A 196 7.63 7.51 7.60
N GLU A 197 7.60 6.18 7.62
CA GLU A 197 8.53 5.33 6.87
C GLU A 197 8.14 5.18 5.38
N ALA A 198 6.91 5.56 5.00
CA ALA A 198 6.40 5.37 3.65
C ALA A 198 6.97 6.39 2.66
N ALA A 199 7.20 5.96 1.42
CA ALA A 199 7.72 6.77 0.32
C ALA A 199 6.61 7.53 -0.43
N PHE A 200 5.68 8.15 0.31
CA PHE A 200 4.59 8.97 -0.23
C PHE A 200 4.46 10.30 0.51
N PRO A 201 3.84 11.33 -0.10
CA PRO A 201 3.34 12.48 0.65
C PRO A 201 2.33 12.03 1.72
N ILE A 202 2.52 12.51 2.95
CA ILE A 202 1.65 12.16 4.09
C ILE A 202 0.73 13.35 4.39
N SER A 203 -0.58 13.12 4.31
CA SER A 203 -1.58 14.05 4.83
C SER A 203 -2.08 13.60 6.20
N LYS A 204 -2.01 14.52 7.17
CA LYS A 204 -2.59 14.32 8.52
C LYS A 204 -4.00 14.90 8.65
N ALA A 205 -4.57 15.45 7.57
CA ALA A 205 -5.90 16.06 7.59
C ALA A 205 -7.05 15.03 7.59
N GLY A 206 -6.76 13.75 7.33
CA GLY A 206 -7.75 12.68 7.26
C GLY A 206 -7.16 11.29 7.54
N GLY A 207 -7.81 10.25 7.01
CA GLY A 207 -7.37 8.86 7.16
C GLY A 207 -7.21 8.47 8.64
N ALA A 208 -6.03 7.95 9.01
CA ALA A 208 -5.74 7.53 10.38
C ALA A 208 -5.75 8.68 11.42
N TRP A 209 -5.77 9.95 10.97
CA TRP A 209 -5.86 11.15 11.80
C TRP A 209 -7.26 11.78 11.79
N ALA A 210 -8.22 11.28 11.01
CA ALA A 210 -9.52 11.94 10.80
C ALA A 210 -10.24 12.28 12.13
N LYS A 211 -10.31 11.33 13.07
CA LYS A 211 -10.94 11.55 14.39
C LYS A 211 -10.21 12.57 15.28
N LEU A 212 -8.97 12.93 14.93
CA LEU A 212 -8.16 13.92 15.67
C LEU A 212 -8.29 15.33 15.09
N SER A 213 -8.85 15.46 13.88
CA SER A 213 -9.00 16.74 13.19
C SER A 213 -10.37 17.33 13.47
N ALA A 214 -10.41 18.56 13.98
CA ALA A 214 -11.67 19.30 14.14
C ALA A 214 -12.37 19.50 12.78
N ASP A 215 -11.60 19.70 11.72
CA ASP A 215 -12.11 19.89 10.36
C ASP A 215 -12.84 18.64 9.83
N SER A 216 -12.57 17.44 10.34
CA SER A 216 -13.31 16.24 9.94
C SER A 216 -14.78 16.22 10.42
N TYR A 217 -15.18 17.18 11.25
CA TYR A 217 -16.54 17.33 11.76
C TYR A 217 -17.25 18.59 11.23
N GLY A 218 -16.60 19.35 10.34
CA GLY A 218 -17.14 20.59 9.77
C GLY A 218 -18.18 20.34 8.68
N SER A 219 -18.99 21.37 8.43
CA SER A 219 -19.92 21.42 7.29
C SER A 219 -19.36 22.34 6.22
N TYR A 220 -19.59 21.99 4.95
CA TYR A 220 -19.00 22.67 3.80
C TYR A 220 -20.03 23.15 2.77
N LEU A 221 -19.72 24.26 2.10
CA LEU A 221 -20.37 24.65 0.86
C LEU A 221 -19.64 24.00 -0.32
N MET A 222 -20.37 23.52 -1.31
CA MET A 222 -19.78 22.96 -2.54
C MET A 222 -19.47 24.08 -3.54
N ASN A 223 -18.22 24.17 -3.97
CA ASN A 223 -17.78 25.01 -5.07
C ASN A 223 -17.58 24.16 -6.34
N PHE A 224 -18.39 24.43 -7.37
CA PHE A 224 -18.30 23.83 -8.70
C PHE A 224 -17.62 24.75 -9.72
N GLY A 225 -16.72 25.65 -9.27
CA GLY A 225 -15.98 26.56 -10.15
C GLY A 225 -16.48 28.00 -10.22
N ASN A 226 -17.27 28.43 -9.22
CA ASN A 226 -17.80 29.80 -9.16
C ASN A 226 -17.02 30.71 -8.20
N LEU A 227 -16.23 30.14 -7.29
CA LEU A 227 -15.38 30.90 -6.39
C LEU A 227 -14.15 31.48 -7.11
N THR A 228 -14.04 32.80 -7.17
CA THR A 228 -12.93 33.55 -7.79
C THR A 228 -12.42 34.63 -6.83
N GLU A 229 -11.29 35.26 -7.13
CA GLU A 229 -10.79 36.38 -6.31
C GLU A 229 -11.79 37.55 -6.21
N ALA A 230 -12.60 37.75 -7.25
CA ALA A 230 -13.56 38.86 -7.32
C ALA A 230 -14.78 38.65 -6.39
N ASN A 231 -15.12 37.41 -6.04
CA ASN A 231 -16.33 37.11 -5.26
C ASN A 231 -16.07 36.30 -3.97
N VAL A 232 -14.82 36.08 -3.57
CA VAL A 232 -14.50 35.34 -2.35
C VAL A 232 -15.12 35.96 -1.08
N ASP A 233 -15.29 37.29 -0.99
CA ASP A 233 -15.95 37.91 0.16
C ASP A 233 -17.43 37.49 0.26
N GLN A 234 -18.11 37.36 -0.88
CA GLN A 234 -19.48 36.87 -0.94
C GLN A 234 -19.56 35.40 -0.49
N TRP A 235 -18.58 34.57 -0.84
CA TRP A 235 -18.50 33.19 -0.37
C TRP A 235 -18.26 33.11 1.14
N ILE A 236 -17.42 34.00 1.68
CA ILE A 236 -17.23 34.14 3.13
C ILE A 236 -18.56 34.48 3.81
N GLU A 237 -19.32 35.45 3.27
CA GLU A 237 -20.66 35.78 3.76
C GLU A 237 -21.63 34.60 3.70
N TYR A 238 -21.61 33.80 2.62
CA TYR A 238 -22.44 32.61 2.51
C TYR A 238 -22.11 31.58 3.58
N CYS A 239 -20.83 31.24 3.76
CA CYS A 239 -20.38 30.35 4.83
C CYS A 239 -20.87 30.84 6.20
N ASN A 240 -20.69 32.12 6.51
CA ASN A 240 -21.12 32.73 7.77
C ASN A 240 -22.64 32.68 7.96
N SER A 241 -23.42 32.86 6.89
CA SER A 241 -24.89 32.87 6.95
C SER A 241 -25.51 31.53 7.34
N VAL A 242 -24.82 30.43 7.05
CA VAL A 242 -25.26 29.06 7.35
C VAL A 242 -24.42 28.39 8.45
N GLY A 243 -23.44 29.11 9.02
CA GLY A 243 -22.57 28.59 10.07
C GLY A 243 -21.55 27.55 9.59
N PHE A 244 -21.20 27.56 8.29
CA PHE A 244 -20.22 26.64 7.72
C PHE A 244 -18.83 27.25 7.81
N ASN A 245 -17.83 26.41 8.06
CA ASN A 245 -16.43 26.82 8.17
C ASN A 245 -15.55 26.14 7.12
N GLN A 246 -16.15 25.61 6.05
CA GLN A 246 -15.44 24.89 5.01
C GLN A 246 -16.04 25.15 3.63
N ILE A 247 -15.20 25.07 2.60
CA ILE A 247 -15.62 25.00 1.21
C ILE A 247 -14.99 23.75 0.58
N ASP A 248 -15.82 22.89 0.01
CA ASP A 248 -15.39 21.73 -0.78
C ASP A 248 -15.33 22.09 -2.26
N HIS A 249 -14.13 22.06 -2.81
CA HIS A 249 -13.82 22.42 -4.17
C HIS A 249 -13.90 21.17 -5.05
N HIS A 250 -15.01 21.05 -5.80
CA HIS A 250 -15.29 19.91 -6.64
C HIS A 250 -14.71 20.08 -8.05
N GLY A 251 -13.75 19.23 -8.43
CA GLY A 251 -13.13 19.25 -9.76
C GLY A 251 -13.97 18.57 -10.86
N GLY A 252 -13.32 18.29 -11.98
CA GLY A 252 -13.89 17.52 -13.10
C GLY A 252 -14.85 18.29 -14.00
N ASP A 253 -15.02 19.58 -13.73
CA ASP A 253 -15.76 20.50 -14.59
C ASP A 253 -14.77 21.43 -15.29
N LYS A 254 -15.03 21.71 -16.58
CA LYS A 254 -14.28 22.70 -17.38
C LYS A 254 -14.25 24.08 -16.71
N ASP A 255 -15.20 24.36 -15.83
CA ASP A 255 -15.35 25.61 -15.12
C ASP A 255 -14.46 25.71 -13.88
N PHE A 256 -13.71 24.65 -13.51
CA PHE A 256 -12.78 24.67 -12.38
C PHE A 256 -11.43 23.97 -12.61
N PHE A 257 -11.22 22.74 -12.13
CA PHE A 257 -9.97 21.99 -12.34
C PHE A 257 -10.21 20.61 -12.92
N ARG A 258 -9.31 20.19 -13.80
CA ARG A 258 -9.37 18.89 -14.49
C ARG A 258 -8.96 17.73 -13.57
N PHE A 259 -9.69 16.62 -13.62
CA PHE A 259 -9.33 15.44 -12.85
C PHE A 259 -8.07 14.76 -13.41
N GLY A 260 -7.08 14.54 -12.55
CA GLY A 260 -5.83 13.83 -12.88
C GLY A 260 -4.60 14.72 -12.83
N ASP A 261 -4.55 15.78 -13.64
CA ASP A 261 -3.43 16.73 -13.70
C ASP A 261 -3.65 18.01 -12.89
N PHE A 262 -4.87 18.24 -12.40
CA PHE A 262 -5.22 19.39 -11.56
C PHE A 262 -4.99 20.73 -12.26
N GLU A 263 -5.13 20.80 -13.58
CA GLU A 263 -5.07 22.10 -14.27
C GLU A 263 -6.33 22.92 -14.00
N LEU A 264 -6.17 24.18 -13.56
CA LEU A 264 -7.27 25.13 -13.37
C LEU A 264 -7.70 25.74 -14.71
N ASN A 265 -8.96 26.16 -14.81
CA ASN A 265 -9.48 26.92 -15.92
C ASN A 265 -8.74 28.27 -16.04
N PRO A 266 -7.97 28.51 -17.13
CA PRO A 266 -7.14 29.69 -17.26
C PRO A 266 -7.94 30.99 -17.50
N GLU A 267 -9.20 30.91 -17.92
CA GLU A 267 -10.06 32.10 -18.07
C GLU A 267 -10.47 32.68 -16.72
N LYS A 268 -10.67 31.81 -15.71
CA LYS A 268 -11.08 32.20 -14.35
C LYS A 268 -9.88 32.37 -13.41
N TRP A 269 -8.84 31.55 -13.57
CA TRP A 269 -7.60 31.60 -12.79
C TRP A 269 -6.39 31.73 -13.74
N PRO A 270 -6.15 32.91 -14.33
CA PRO A 270 -5.10 33.10 -15.36
C PRO A 270 -3.66 32.92 -14.84
N GLU A 271 -3.44 33.05 -13.53
CA GLU A 271 -2.15 32.75 -12.89
C GLU A 271 -2.14 31.34 -12.24
N GLY A 272 -3.13 30.51 -12.54
CA GLY A 272 -3.28 29.16 -12.02
C GLY A 272 -3.28 29.10 -10.49
N TRP A 273 -2.43 28.25 -9.93
CA TRP A 273 -2.37 27.98 -8.50
C TRP A 273 -1.94 29.16 -7.64
N GLU A 274 -1.21 30.15 -8.20
CA GLU A 274 -0.87 31.37 -7.48
C GLU A 274 -2.13 32.20 -7.17
N HIS A 275 -3.05 32.29 -8.15
CA HIS A 275 -4.34 32.93 -8.00
C HIS A 275 -5.19 32.21 -6.94
N PHE A 276 -5.31 30.89 -7.06
CA PHE A 276 -6.07 30.10 -6.11
C PHE A 276 -5.50 30.17 -4.68
N ARG A 277 -4.17 30.30 -4.53
CA ARG A 277 -3.54 30.49 -3.21
C ARG A 277 -4.01 31.77 -2.51
N ARG A 278 -4.18 32.87 -3.24
CA ARG A 278 -4.68 34.15 -2.67
C ARG A 278 -6.13 34.04 -2.20
N ILE A 279 -6.98 33.32 -2.95
CA ILE A 279 -8.34 32.97 -2.52
C ILE A 279 -8.28 32.18 -1.20
N ASN A 280 -7.48 31.12 -1.15
CA ASN A 280 -7.37 30.27 0.03
C ASN A 280 -6.84 31.03 1.26
N GLN A 281 -5.90 31.96 1.07
CA GLN A 281 -5.43 32.84 2.15
C GLN A 281 -6.55 33.70 2.74
N ARG A 282 -7.44 34.25 1.90
CA ARG A 282 -8.60 35.04 2.35
C ARG A 282 -9.63 34.19 3.09
N LEU A 283 -9.90 32.98 2.61
CA LEU A 283 -10.77 32.01 3.30
C LEU A 283 -10.21 31.64 4.67
N HIS A 284 -8.93 31.27 4.76
CA HIS A 284 -8.29 30.95 6.03
C HIS A 284 -8.27 32.14 7.00
N ALA A 285 -8.07 33.37 6.51
CA ALA A 285 -8.15 34.58 7.34
C ALA A 285 -9.55 34.79 7.94
N ALA A 286 -10.60 34.27 7.27
CA ALA A 286 -11.97 34.24 7.76
C ALA A 286 -12.32 32.98 8.58
N GLY A 287 -11.35 32.10 8.86
CA GLY A 287 -11.59 30.85 9.59
C GLY A 287 -12.29 29.75 8.78
N ILE A 288 -12.24 29.83 7.44
CA ILE A 288 -12.85 28.87 6.52
C ILE A 288 -11.75 27.99 5.90
N SER A 289 -11.83 26.67 6.08
CA SER A 289 -10.90 25.70 5.46
C SER A 289 -11.30 25.33 4.03
N SER A 290 -10.32 25.00 3.20
CA SER A 290 -10.53 24.53 1.82
C SER A 290 -10.28 23.03 1.68
N ILE A 291 -11.25 22.31 1.10
CA ILE A 291 -11.17 20.88 0.76
C ILE A 291 -11.06 20.74 -0.77
N PHE A 292 -10.27 19.77 -1.24
CA PHE A 292 -10.22 19.42 -2.65
C PHE A 292 -10.86 18.05 -2.88
N HIS A 293 -11.95 18.02 -3.65
CA HIS A 293 -12.62 16.79 -4.06
C HIS A 293 -12.01 16.27 -5.37
N THR A 294 -11.03 15.38 -5.26
CA THR A 294 -10.13 15.07 -6.39
C THR A 294 -10.43 13.77 -7.14
N TYR A 295 -11.31 12.90 -6.62
CA TYR A 295 -11.58 11.54 -7.10
C TYR A 295 -10.38 10.83 -7.76
N ALA A 296 -9.67 10.01 -7.00
CA ALA A 296 -8.46 9.32 -7.48
C ALA A 296 -8.66 8.32 -8.65
N PHE A 297 -9.89 8.10 -9.13
CA PHE A 297 -10.23 7.16 -10.21
C PHE A 297 -10.85 7.82 -11.45
N PHE A 298 -11.08 9.14 -11.43
CA PHE A 298 -11.44 9.87 -12.65
C PHE A 298 -10.17 10.50 -13.23
N LEU A 299 -9.90 10.19 -14.49
CA LEU A 299 -8.90 10.88 -15.29
C LEU A 299 -9.65 11.46 -16.47
N GLU A 300 -9.65 12.79 -16.57
CA GLU A 300 -10.22 13.46 -17.73
C GLU A 300 -9.36 13.13 -18.94
N LYS A 301 -9.96 12.46 -19.93
CA LYS A 301 -9.27 12.15 -21.18
C LYS A 301 -9.19 13.43 -22.00
N THR A 302 -7.99 13.80 -22.39
CA THR A 302 -7.73 14.80 -23.44
C THR A 302 -8.39 14.39 -24.75
#